data_AF-A0A4R2B3J0-F1
#
_entry.id   AF-A0A4R2B3J0-F1
#
_cell.length_a   1.000
_cell.length_b   1.000
_cell.length_c   1.000
_cell.angle_alpha   90.00
_cell.angle_beta   90.00
_cell.angle_gamma   90.00
#
_symmetry.space_group_name_H-M   'P 1'
#
loop_
_entity.id
_entity.type
_entity.pdbx_description
1 polymer ?
#
loop_
_entity_poly.entity_id
_entity_poly.type
_entity_poly.pdbx_seq_one_letter_code
_entity_poly.pdbx_strand_id
1 'polypeptide(L)'
;MTIISNLNNKPQNSAHILYCFEDLEQYLSNAAHYIISGIEKGDQIILIDNDKIYSKLREEISITLSTEQLMKVNFVNNFDYYCVNGQLHPPTTLDYFYKVVHPYYENDIPF
;
A
#
# COMPACT_ATOMS: atom_id res chain seq x y z
N MET A 1 -3.47 2.95 0.27
CA MET A 1 -2.08 2.46 0.12
C MET A 1 -2.03 1.52 -1.08
N THR A 2 -1.01 1.65 -1.93
CA THR A 2 -0.75 0.72 -3.04
C THR A 2 0.41 -0.16 -2.61
N ILE A 3 0.17 -1.44 -2.39
CA ILE A 3 1.26 -2.42 -2.21
C ILE A 3 1.53 -3.02 -3.58
N ILE A 4 2.72 -2.77 -4.12
CA ILE A 4 3.17 -3.41 -5.36
C ILE A 4 4.12 -4.52 -4.96
N SER A 5 3.69 -5.76 -5.11
CA SER A 5 4.59 -6.90 -5.15
C SER A 5 4.82 -7.33 -6.60
N ASN A 6 6.02 -7.84 -6.86
CA ASN A 6 6.45 -8.54 -8.07
C ASN A 6 7.02 -7.68 -9.23
N LEU A 7 8.35 -7.75 -9.40
CA LEU A 7 9.09 -7.31 -10.59
C LEU A 7 9.75 -8.49 -11.34
N ASN A 8 9.15 -9.68 -11.30
CA ASN A 8 9.64 -10.79 -12.13
C ASN A 8 9.13 -10.63 -13.57
N ASN A 9 9.92 -9.95 -14.42
CA ASN A 9 10.07 -10.02 -15.90
C ASN A 9 8.97 -10.65 -16.81
N LYS A 10 7.70 -10.62 -16.43
CA LYS A 10 6.51 -10.91 -17.24
C LYS A 10 5.34 -10.07 -16.72
N PRO A 11 4.67 -9.28 -17.58
CA PRO A 11 3.56 -8.39 -17.18
C PRO A 11 2.26 -9.11 -16.77
N GLN A 12 2.30 -10.43 -16.49
CA GLN A 12 1.09 -11.24 -16.25
C GLN A 12 0.74 -11.44 -14.77
N ASN A 13 1.61 -11.06 -13.81
CA ASN A 13 1.39 -11.32 -12.37
C ASN A 13 1.45 -10.08 -11.46
N SER A 14 1.17 -8.89 -11.99
CA SER A 14 1.00 -7.69 -11.15
C SER A 14 -0.48 -7.50 -10.79
N ALA A 15 -0.81 -7.66 -9.52
CA ALA A 15 -2.14 -7.35 -8.99
C ALA A 15 -2.09 -6.03 -8.22
N HIS A 16 -2.98 -5.09 -8.55
CA HIS A 16 -3.20 -3.89 -7.74
C HIS A 16 -4.38 -4.15 -6.81
N ILE A 17 -4.13 -4.08 -5.49
CA ILE A 17 -5.17 -4.26 -4.49
C ILE A 17 -5.54 -2.88 -3.95
N LEU A 18 -6.80 -2.48 -4.13
CA LEU A 18 -7.39 -1.37 -3.39
C LEU A 18 -7.92 -1.95 -2.08
N TYR A 19 -7.39 -1.46 -0.96
CA TYR A 19 -7.78 -1.89 0.38
C TYR A 19 -8.27 -0.68 1.18
N CYS A 20 -9.58 -0.61 1.37
CA CYS A 20 -10.24 0.37 2.24
C CYS A 20 -10.27 -0.16 3.67
N PHE A 21 -10.05 0.72 4.65
CA PHE A 21 -10.03 0.36 6.06
C PHE A 21 -10.56 1.51 6.91
N GLU A 22 -11.17 1.19 8.05
CA GLU A 22 -11.66 2.16 9.04
C GLU A 22 -10.85 2.08 10.35
N ASP A 23 -10.23 0.94 10.61
CA ASP A 23 -9.38 0.69 11.78
C ASP A 23 -7.90 0.67 11.37
N LEU A 24 -7.13 1.58 11.97
CA LEU A 24 -5.70 1.71 11.72
C LEU A 24 -4.90 0.49 12.19
N GLU A 25 -5.26 -0.12 13.32
CA GLU A 25 -4.52 -1.26 13.86
C GLU A 25 -4.79 -2.52 13.03
N GLN A 26 -6.04 -2.70 12.56
CA GLN A 26 -6.36 -3.76 11.59
C GLN A 26 -5.58 -3.59 10.28
N TYR A 27 -5.44 -2.34 9.82
CA TYR A 27 -4.63 -2.02 8.65
C TYR A 27 -3.16 -2.39 8.83
N LEU A 28 -2.55 -1.98 9.96
CA LEU A 28 -1.16 -2.28 10.26
C LEU A 28 -0.92 -3.79 10.27
N SER A 29 -1.78 -4.53 10.97
CA SER A 29 -1.68 -6.00 11.06
C SER A 29 -1.80 -6.69 9.71
N ASN A 30 -2.73 -6.24 8.85
CA ASN A 30 -2.92 -6.81 7.53
C ASN A 30 -1.75 -6.49 6.59
N ALA A 31 -1.24 -5.25 6.64
CA ALA A 31 -0.08 -4.85 5.86
C ALA A 31 1.18 -5.59 6.31
N ALA A 32 1.39 -5.75 7.62
CA ALA A 32 2.50 -6.53 8.17
C ALA A 32 2.44 -8.00 7.71
N HIS A 33 1.27 -8.66 7.81
CA HIS A 33 1.09 -10.03 7.32
C HIS A 33 1.40 -10.16 5.83
N TYR A 34 0.94 -9.21 5.02
CA TYR A 34 1.22 -9.20 3.59
C TYR A 34 2.72 -9.11 3.31
N ILE A 35 3.40 -8.15 3.96
CA ILE A 35 4.84 -7.93 3.82
C ILE A 35 5.60 -9.19 4.22
N ILE A 36 5.35 -9.73 5.41
CA ILE A 36 6.02 -10.92 5.92
C ILE A 36 5.81 -12.10 4.96
N SER A 37 4.57 -12.36 4.54
CA SER A 37 4.25 -13.47 3.62
C SER A 37 4.95 -13.34 2.27
N GLY A 38 5.10 -12.12 1.74
CA GLY A 38 5.84 -11.88 0.50
C GLY A 38 7.34 -12.10 0.67
N ILE A 39 7.92 -11.56 1.74
CA ILE A 39 9.35 -11.71 2.04
C ILE A 39 9.74 -13.18 2.28
N GLU A 40 8.90 -13.95 2.97
CA GLU A 40 9.09 -15.39 3.19
C GLU A 40 9.07 -16.20 1.88
N LYS A 41 8.32 -15.74 0.87
CA LYS A 41 8.32 -16.32 -0.48
C LYS A 41 9.52 -15.88 -1.33
N GLY A 42 10.35 -14.98 -0.81
CA GLY A 42 11.51 -14.44 -1.50
C GLY A 42 11.23 -13.19 -2.34
N ASP A 43 10.03 -12.60 -2.23
CA ASP A 43 9.66 -11.41 -2.98
C ASP A 43 10.42 -10.16 -2.50
N GLN A 44 10.43 -9.14 -3.36
CA GLN A 44 10.78 -7.76 -3.00
C GLN A 44 9.50 -6.97 -2.81
N ILE A 45 9.44 -6.15 -1.76
CA ILE A 45 8.28 -5.32 -1.46
C ILE A 45 8.64 -3.85 -1.62
N ILE A 46 7.78 -3.09 -2.31
CA ILE A 46 7.79 -1.63 -2.29
C ILE A 46 6.57 -1.17 -1.50
N LEU A 47 6.83 -0.49 -0.39
CA LEU A 47 5.82 0.09 0.49
C LEU A 47 5.75 1.60 0.24
N ILE A 48 4.62 2.07 -0.28
CA ILE A 48 4.36 3.50 -0.52
C ILE A 48 3.35 3.99 0.51
N ASP A 49 3.83 4.69 1.53
CA ASP A 49 2.99 5.27 2.59
C ASP A 49 3.69 6.47 3.25
N ASN A 50 3.07 7.06 4.27
CA ASN A 50 3.67 8.13 5.06
C ASN A 50 4.58 7.57 6.16
N ASP A 51 5.49 8.42 6.64
CA ASP A 51 6.52 8.06 7.61
C ASP A 51 5.96 7.52 8.93
N LYS A 52 4.80 8.03 9.39
CA LYS A 52 4.17 7.60 10.65
C LYS A 52 3.71 6.14 10.56
N ILE A 53 3.11 5.76 9.43
CA ILE A 53 2.69 4.38 9.19
C ILE A 53 3.92 3.49 9.04
N TYR A 54 4.91 3.93 8.28
CA TYR A 54 6.12 3.14 8.09
C TYR A 54 6.85 2.87 9.40
N SER A 55 6.94 3.86 10.30
CA SER A 55 7.54 3.66 11.63
C SER A 55 6.85 2.52 12.40
N LYS A 56 5.52 2.54 12.46
CA LYS A 56 4.74 1.50 13.14
C LYS A 56 4.90 0.13 12.49
N LEU A 57 4.77 0.06 11.17
CA LEU A 57 4.94 -1.19 10.43
C LEU A 57 6.35 -1.76 10.60
N ARG A 58 7.38 -0.89 10.60
CA ARG A 58 8.76 -1.31 10.76
C ARG A 58 9.01 -1.96 12.11
N GLU A 59 8.42 -1.41 13.18
CA GLU A 59 8.48 -2.02 14.51
C GLU A 59 7.83 -3.41 14.48
N GLU A 60 6.62 -3.53 13.93
CA GLU A 60 5.86 -4.79 13.87
C GLU A 60 6.59 -5.88 13.07
N ILE A 61 7.01 -5.59 11.84
CA ILE A 61 7.65 -6.60 10.97
C ILE A 61 9.08 -6.94 11.44
N SER A 62 9.75 -6.06 12.20
CA SER A 62 11.10 -6.33 12.73
C SER A 62 11.14 -7.40 13.81
N ILE A 63 9.99 -7.71 14.42
CA ILE A 63 9.87 -8.79 15.40
C ILE A 63 10.04 -10.16 14.72
N THR A 64 9.64 -10.28 13.44
CA THR A 64 9.62 -11.54 12.70
C THR A 64 10.74 -11.63 11.66
N LEU A 65 11.03 -10.53 10.96
CA LEU A 65 11.96 -10.53 9.84
C LEU A 65 13.41 -10.28 10.29
N SER A 66 14.35 -11.01 9.68
CA SER A 66 15.78 -10.77 9.87
C SER A 66 16.23 -9.44 9.25
N THR A 67 17.40 -8.94 9.64
CA THR A 67 17.98 -7.74 9.05
C THR A 67 18.12 -7.82 7.53
N GLU A 68 18.50 -8.99 6.99
CA GLU A 68 18.61 -9.21 5.55
C GLU A 68 17.23 -9.18 4.86
N GLN A 69 16.23 -9.77 5.49
CA GLN A 69 14.84 -9.75 5.01
C GLN A 69 14.24 -8.33 5.03
N LEU A 70 14.56 -7.54 6.06
CA LEU A 70 14.13 -6.14 6.16
C LEU A 70 14.70 -5.27 5.04
N MET A 71 15.90 -5.58 4.51
CA MET A 71 16.46 -4.85 3.36
C MET A 71 15.67 -5.07 2.06
N LYS A 72 14.83 -6.11 2.00
CA LYS A 72 13.95 -6.39 0.84
C LYS A 72 12.64 -5.61 0.89
N VAL A 73 12.40 -4.85 1.96
CA VAL A 73 11.25 -3.96 2.13
C VAL A 73 11.69 -2.52 1.85
N ASN A 74 11.38 -2.04 0.66
CA ASN A 74 11.75 -0.71 0.19
C ASN A 74 10.62 0.27 0.51
N PHE A 75 10.87 1.21 1.42
CA PHE A 75 9.91 2.26 1.74
C PHE A 75 10.08 3.47 0.82
N VAL A 76 8.95 4.03 0.38
CA VAL A 76 8.87 5.30 -0.33
C VAL A 76 7.80 6.15 0.33
N ASN A 77 8.12 7.40 0.66
CA ASN A 77 7.14 8.33 1.21
C ASN A 77 6.05 8.60 0.16
N ASN A 78 4.78 8.53 0.56
CA ASN A 78 3.67 8.71 -0.35
C ASN A 78 3.59 10.14 -0.92
N PHE A 79 3.94 11.16 -0.14
CA PHE A 79 3.97 12.53 -0.60
C PHE A 79 5.04 12.66 -1.67
N ASP A 80 6.25 12.15 -1.44
CA ASP A 80 7.29 12.17 -2.45
C ASP A 80 6.82 11.43 -3.70
N TYR A 81 6.38 10.17 -3.57
CA TYR A 81 5.97 9.32 -4.71
C TYR A 81 4.89 9.96 -5.58
N TYR A 82 3.82 10.49 -4.97
CA TYR A 82 2.72 11.06 -5.72
C TYR A 82 2.95 12.52 -6.14
N CYS A 83 3.77 13.28 -5.40
CA CYS A 83 4.01 14.69 -5.67
C CYS A 83 5.29 14.99 -6.46
N VAL A 84 6.08 13.97 -6.89
CA VAL A 84 7.34 14.13 -7.65
C VAL A 84 7.25 15.15 -8.82
N ASN A 85 6.09 15.24 -9.48
CA ASN A 85 5.90 16.17 -10.62
C ASN A 85 4.97 17.36 -10.32
N GLY A 86 4.60 17.61 -9.05
CA GLY A 86 3.64 18.65 -8.67
C GLY A 86 2.21 18.47 -9.22
N GLN A 87 1.90 17.28 -9.77
CA GLN A 87 0.69 17.01 -10.55
C GLN A 87 -0.19 15.87 -10.02
N LEU A 88 0.03 15.36 -8.81
CA LEU A 88 -1.14 14.87 -8.08
C LEU A 88 -1.88 16.16 -7.69
N HIS A 89 -2.92 16.54 -8.43
CA HIS A 89 -3.89 17.51 -7.94
C HIS A 89 -4.82 16.72 -7.02
N PRO A 90 -4.62 16.72 -5.68
CA PRO A 90 -5.43 15.91 -4.79
C PRO A 90 -6.94 16.23 -4.92
N PRO A 91 -7.37 17.49 -5.17
CA PRO A 91 -8.77 17.79 -5.47
C PRO A 91 -9.29 17.02 -6.69
N THR A 92 -8.58 17.01 -7.82
CA THR A 92 -9.06 16.37 -9.05
C THR A 92 -9.14 14.86 -8.93
N THR A 93 -8.18 14.25 -8.22
CA THR A 93 -8.16 12.79 -7.99
C THR A 93 -9.28 12.39 -7.04
N LEU A 94 -9.50 13.18 -5.99
CA LEU A 94 -10.56 12.97 -5.01
C LEU A 94 -11.94 13.22 -5.62
N ASP A 95 -12.11 14.28 -6.43
CA ASP A 95 -13.35 14.57 -7.16
C ASP A 95 -13.69 13.48 -8.17
N TYR A 96 -12.70 12.96 -8.89
CA TYR A 96 -12.90 11.83 -9.79
C TYR A 96 -13.28 10.57 -9.01
N PHE A 97 -12.58 10.27 -7.91
CA PHE A 97 -12.94 9.16 -7.03
C PHE A 97 -14.37 9.31 -6.52
N TYR A 98 -14.75 10.47 -5.99
CA TYR A 98 -16.13 10.76 -5.55
C TYR A 98 -17.12 10.55 -6.69
N LYS A 99 -16.87 11.07 -7.90
CA LYS A 99 -17.73 10.82 -9.06
C LYS A 99 -17.89 9.34 -9.37
N VAL A 100 -16.83 8.54 -9.20
CA VAL A 100 -16.85 7.10 -9.45
C VAL A 100 -17.62 6.38 -8.35
N VAL A 101 -17.44 6.73 -7.06
CA VAL A 101 -18.07 6.00 -5.95
C VAL A 101 -19.49 6.49 -5.62
N HIS A 102 -19.84 7.73 -5.97
CA HIS A 102 -21.12 8.35 -5.64
C HIS A 102 -22.35 7.54 -6.12
N PRO A 103 -22.37 6.94 -7.32
CA PRO A 103 -23.47 6.07 -7.73
C PRO A 103 -23.64 4.83 -6.84
N TYR A 104 -22.58 4.33 -6.22
CA TYR A 104 -22.66 3.17 -5.33
C TYR A 104 -23.24 3.56 -3.97
N TYR A 105 -22.90 4.75 -3.48
CA TYR A 105 -23.48 5.32 -2.25
C TYR A 105 -24.94 5.76 -2.41
N GLU A 106 -25.33 6.41 -3.51
CA GLU A 106 -26.72 6.89 -3.69
C GLU A 106 -27.72 5.74 -3.88
N ASN A 107 -27.26 4.62 -4.43
CA ASN A 107 -28.13 3.49 -4.78
C ASN A 107 -28.02 2.32 -3.79
N ASP A 108 -27.38 2.50 -2.64
CA ASP A 108 -27.09 1.45 -1.64
C ASP A 108 -26.52 0.16 -2.29
N ILE A 109 -25.66 0.35 -3.30
CA ILE A 109 -25.03 -0.77 -4.01
C ILE A 109 -23.81 -1.19 -3.19
N PRO A 110 -23.76 -2.44 -2.66
CA PRO A 110 -22.61 -2.91 -1.91
C PRO A 110 -21.36 -2.92 -2.82
N PHE A 111 -20.26 -2.35 -2.32
CA PHE A 111 -18.94 -2.40 -2.96
C PHE A 111 -17.88 -2.88 -1.98
#